data_AF-V8N4S6-F1
#
_entry.id   AF-V8N4S6-F1
#
_cell.length_a   1.000
_cell.length_b   1.000
_cell.length_c   1.000
_cell.angle_alpha   90.00
_cell.angle_beta   90.00
_cell.angle_gamma   90.00
#
_symmetry.space_group_name_H-M   'P 1'
#
loop_
_entity.id
_entity.type
_entity.pdbx_description
1 polymer ?
#
loop_
_entity_poly.entity_id
_entity_poly.type
_entity_poly.pdbx_seq_one_letter_code
_entity_poly.pdbx_strand_id
1 'polypeptide(L)'
;MFKLVGKETFTVGAANTKATINIDAVSGFAYEYTLEIDGKSLKKYLENRSKTTNTWVLHLDGTDFRVVLEKDTMDVWCNGKKVETAGEFVEDGTETHFSIGKHNCYIKAISSGKRREGILHMLIVDDGEIPEVLE
;
A
#
# COMPACT_ATOMS: atom_id res chain seq x y z
N MET A 1 3.61 -1.28 -40.85
CA MET A 1 2.34 -0.92 -40.21
C MET A 1 2.53 -1.11 -38.71
N PHE A 2 2.44 -0.06 -37.90
CA PHE A 2 2.58 -0.17 -36.44
C PHE A 2 1.35 -0.88 -35.88
N LYS A 3 1.56 -2.01 -35.20
CA LYS A 3 0.48 -2.76 -34.57
C LYS A 3 0.20 -2.12 -33.21
N LEU A 4 -0.95 -1.45 -33.08
CA LEU A 4 -1.37 -0.77 -31.85
C LEU A 4 -2.00 -1.72 -30.81
N VAL A 5 -2.33 -2.95 -31.22
CA VAL A 5 -2.88 -4.00 -30.34
C VAL A 5 -1.82 -5.02 -29.98
N GLY A 6 -1.82 -5.48 -28.73
CA GLY A 6 -0.81 -6.40 -28.23
C GLY A 6 -0.72 -6.37 -26.72
N LYS A 7 0.42 -6.82 -26.20
CA LYS A 7 0.71 -6.78 -24.77
C LYS A 7 2.17 -6.45 -24.54
N GLU A 8 2.42 -5.69 -23.49
CA GLU A 8 3.75 -5.36 -23.02
C GLU A 8 3.91 -5.83 -21.57
N THR A 9 4.97 -6.60 -21.31
CA THR A 9 5.26 -7.16 -20.00
C THR A 9 6.52 -6.53 -19.43
N PHE A 10 6.45 -6.09 -18.18
CA PHE A 10 7.56 -5.47 -17.45
C PHE A 10 7.52 -5.88 -15.98
N THR A 11 8.49 -5.42 -15.20
CA THR A 11 8.59 -5.68 -13.76
C THR A 11 8.46 -4.39 -12.96
N VAL A 12 7.82 -4.46 -11.80
CA VAL A 12 7.54 -3.31 -10.93
C VAL A 12 8.14 -3.51 -9.55
N GLY A 13 8.84 -2.48 -9.06
CA GLY A 13 9.37 -2.42 -7.69
C GLY A 13 10.55 -3.35 -7.43
N ALA A 14 11.06 -3.33 -6.20
CA ALA A 14 12.23 -4.11 -5.79
C ALA A 14 11.99 -5.63 -5.83
N ALA A 15 10.73 -6.05 -5.67
CA ALA A 15 10.34 -7.46 -5.78
C ALA A 15 10.29 -7.97 -7.24
N ASN A 16 10.55 -7.10 -8.23
CA ASN A 16 10.43 -7.41 -9.66
C ASN A 16 9.08 -8.04 -10.03
N THR A 17 8.00 -7.55 -9.42
CA THR A 17 6.65 -8.09 -9.63
C THR A 17 6.27 -7.95 -11.10
N LYS A 18 5.89 -9.06 -11.73
CA LYS A 18 5.50 -9.09 -13.14
C LYS A 18 4.22 -8.27 -13.34
N ALA A 19 4.24 -7.35 -14.28
CA ALA A 19 3.10 -6.58 -14.73
C ALA A 19 2.94 -6.73 -16.25
N THR A 20 1.70 -6.73 -16.75
CA THR A 20 1.41 -6.78 -18.18
C THR A 20 0.32 -5.78 -18.52
N ILE A 21 0.59 -4.88 -19.46
CA ILE A 21 -0.42 -4.04 -20.08
C ILE A 21 -0.90 -4.74 -21.34
N ASN A 22 -2.20 -5.04 -21.41
CA ASN A 22 -2.87 -5.52 -22.62
C ASN A 22 -3.56 -4.34 -23.31
N ILE A 23 -3.42 -4.26 -24.63
CA ILE A 23 -4.03 -3.23 -25.48
C ILE A 23 -4.92 -3.93 -26.50
N ASP A 24 -6.23 -3.78 -26.30
CA ASP A 24 -7.26 -4.43 -27.10
C ASP A 24 -8.04 -3.40 -27.92
N ALA A 25 -8.37 -3.72 -29.17
CA ALA A 25 -9.24 -2.88 -29.99
C ALA A 25 -10.70 -3.08 -29.57
N VAL A 26 -11.42 -1.99 -29.35
CA VAL A 26 -12.84 -1.99 -29.03
C VAL A 26 -13.64 -1.25 -30.12
N SER A 27 -14.97 -1.25 -30.02
CA SER A 27 -15.84 -0.61 -31.01
C SER A 27 -15.58 0.90 -31.11
N GLY A 28 -15.84 1.48 -32.29
CA GLY A 28 -15.74 2.93 -32.49
C GLY A 28 -14.31 3.48 -32.67
N PHE A 29 -13.38 2.67 -33.19
CA PHE A 29 -11.97 3.06 -33.37
C PHE A 29 -11.28 3.46 -32.04
N ALA A 30 -11.67 2.81 -30.94
CA ALA A 30 -11.09 3.02 -29.63
C ALA A 30 -10.27 1.80 -29.16
N TYR A 31 -9.49 2.00 -28.11
CA TYR A 31 -8.65 0.97 -27.49
C TYR A 31 -8.94 0.89 -26.00
N GLU A 32 -8.94 -0.32 -25.46
CA GLU A 32 -9.00 -0.59 -24.04
C GLU A 32 -7.61 -1.00 -23.54
N TYR A 33 -7.27 -0.54 -22.34
CA TYR A 33 -6.01 -0.83 -21.67
C TYR A 33 -6.29 -1.55 -20.38
N THR A 34 -5.77 -2.77 -20.25
CA THR A 34 -5.93 -3.57 -19.04
C THR A 34 -4.59 -3.84 -18.41
N LEU A 35 -4.42 -3.49 -17.14
CA LEU A 35 -3.24 -3.84 -16.36
C LEU A 35 -3.49 -5.14 -15.58
N GLU A 36 -2.61 -6.11 -15.79
CA GLU A 36 -2.50 -7.30 -14.96
C GLU A 36 -1.23 -7.24 -14.12
N ILE A 37 -1.35 -7.57 -12.83
CA ILE A 37 -0.25 -7.67 -11.89
C ILE A 37 -0.21 -9.11 -11.38
N ASP A 38 0.90 -9.80 -11.65
CA ASP A 38 1.12 -11.21 -11.31
C ASP A 38 -0.05 -12.13 -11.78
N GLY A 39 -0.51 -11.91 -13.01
CA GLY A 39 -1.61 -12.66 -13.63
C GLY A 39 -2.99 -12.38 -13.04
N LYS A 40 -3.14 -11.37 -12.17
CA LYS A 40 -4.43 -10.89 -11.64
C LYS A 40 -4.78 -9.55 -12.25
N SER A 41 -6.07 -9.30 -12.51
CA SER A 41 -6.53 -7.97 -12.91
C SER A 41 -6.21 -6.94 -11.83
N LEU A 42 -6.00 -5.68 -12.24
CA LEU A 42 -5.76 -4.57 -11.31
C LEU A 42 -6.81 -4.52 -10.19
N LYS A 43 -8.10 -4.66 -10.52
CA LYS A 43 -9.18 -4.70 -9.52
C LYS A 43 -8.96 -5.78 -8.47
N LYS A 44 -8.68 -7.02 -8.88
CA LYS A 44 -8.43 -8.13 -7.95
C LYS A 44 -7.15 -7.94 -7.15
N TYR A 45 -6.14 -7.29 -7.74
CA TYR A 45 -4.92 -6.92 -7.04
C TYR A 45 -5.21 -5.94 -5.89
N LEU A 46 -5.92 -4.84 -6.16
CA LEU A 46 -6.29 -3.82 -5.17
C LEU A 46 -7.18 -4.40 -4.06
N GLU A 47 -8.17 -5.23 -4.41
CA GLU A 47 -9.04 -5.91 -3.43
C GLU A 47 -8.29 -6.85 -2.49
N ASN A 48 -7.19 -7.47 -2.95
CA ASN A 48 -6.36 -8.29 -2.07
C ASN A 48 -5.47 -7.40 -1.20
N ARG A 49 -4.92 -6.33 -1.77
CA ARG A 49 -3.99 -5.43 -1.08
C ARG A 49 -4.66 -4.67 0.06
N SER A 50 -5.91 -4.22 -0.10
CA SER A 50 -6.68 -3.61 0.99
C SER A 50 -6.94 -4.56 2.17
N LYS A 51 -6.92 -5.88 1.94
CA LYS A 51 -7.06 -6.89 3.00
C LYS A 51 -5.75 -7.17 3.73
N THR A 52 -4.62 -7.17 3.02
CA THR A 52 -3.32 -7.54 3.58
C THR A 52 -2.49 -6.35 4.05
N THR A 53 -2.81 -5.14 3.61
CA THR A 53 -2.10 -3.92 3.99
C THR A 53 -3.01 -2.84 4.54
N ASN A 54 -2.44 -1.92 5.31
CA ASN A 54 -2.99 -0.57 5.51
C ASN A 54 -2.03 0.43 4.85
N THR A 55 -2.56 1.46 4.19
CA THR A 55 -1.74 2.44 3.44
C THR A 55 -2.10 3.86 3.84
N TRP A 56 -1.08 4.68 4.05
CA TRP A 56 -1.22 6.11 4.32
C TRP A 56 -0.37 6.92 3.35
N VAL A 57 -0.90 8.07 2.96
CA VAL A 57 -0.17 9.06 2.16
C VAL A 57 -0.15 10.36 2.94
N LEU A 58 1.04 10.93 3.11
CA LEU A 58 1.26 12.13 3.89
C LEU A 58 2.34 13.01 3.25
N HIS A 59 2.28 14.30 3.54
CA HIS A 59 3.23 15.28 3.06
C HIS A 59 4.02 15.84 4.25
N LEU A 60 5.34 15.63 4.26
CA LEU A 60 6.22 16.07 5.35
C LEU A 60 7.41 16.82 4.75
N ASP A 61 7.76 17.97 5.32
CA ASP A 61 8.93 18.77 4.91
C ASP A 61 9.03 19.01 3.38
N GLY A 62 7.91 19.24 2.70
CA GLY A 62 7.88 19.48 1.25
C GLY A 62 7.95 18.21 0.38
N THR A 63 7.89 17.02 0.98
CA THR A 63 8.03 15.73 0.30
C THR A 63 6.82 14.82 0.56
N ASP A 64 6.35 14.14 -0.49
CA ASP A 64 5.30 13.13 -0.36
C ASP A 64 5.86 11.77 0.09
N PHE A 65 5.18 11.17 1.05
CA PHE A 65 5.50 9.85 1.57
C PHE A 65 4.29 8.92 1.46
N ARG A 66 4.57 7.67 1.14
CA ARG A 66 3.63 6.55 1.26
C ARG A 66 4.14 5.58 2.32
N VAL A 67 3.37 5.43 3.39
CA VAL A 67 3.60 4.45 4.44
C VAL A 67 2.68 3.27 4.21
N VAL A 68 3.21 2.05 4.28
CA VAL A 68 2.44 0.81 4.14
C VAL A 68 2.78 -0.11 5.30
N LEU A 69 1.75 -0.55 6.02
CA LEU A 69 1.86 -1.65 6.98
C LEU A 69 1.44 -2.95 6.30
N GLU A 70 2.31 -3.96 6.32
CA GLU A 70 1.94 -5.31 5.93
C GLU A 70 1.40 -6.06 7.16
N LYS A 71 0.11 -6.40 7.18
CA LYS A 71 -0.61 -6.87 8.38
C LYS A 71 -0.15 -8.25 8.88
N ASP A 72 0.43 -9.06 7.99
CA ASP A 72 0.88 -10.42 8.33
C ASP A 72 2.27 -10.40 8.98
N THR A 73 3.21 -9.67 8.39
CA THR A 73 4.58 -9.58 8.89
C THR A 73 4.79 -8.45 9.90
N MET A 74 3.84 -7.53 9.99
CA MET A 74 3.94 -6.26 10.73
C MET A 74 5.09 -5.36 10.24
N ASP A 75 5.58 -5.59 9.01
CA ASP A 75 6.61 -4.77 8.41
C ASP A 75 6.05 -3.41 7.98
N VAL A 76 6.79 -2.35 8.29
CA VAL A 76 6.49 -1.00 7.85
C VAL A 76 7.38 -0.63 6.68
N TRP A 77 6.78 -0.10 5.62
CA TRP A 77 7.46 0.37 4.42
C TRP A 77 7.19 1.85 4.21
N CYS A 78 8.24 2.60 3.88
CA CYS A 78 8.16 4.00 3.49
C CYS A 78 8.73 4.17 2.08
N ASN A 79 7.93 4.67 1.14
CA ASN A 79 8.31 4.86 -0.27
C ASN A 79 8.98 3.62 -0.91
N GLY A 80 8.43 2.43 -0.60
CA GLY A 80 8.92 1.15 -1.13
C GLY A 80 10.18 0.60 -0.46
N LYS A 81 10.66 1.21 0.63
CA LYS A 81 11.76 0.70 1.44
C LYS A 81 11.26 0.30 2.83
N LYS A 82 11.65 -0.89 3.30
CA LYS A 82 11.37 -1.32 4.66
C LYS A 82 12.11 -0.40 5.63
N VAL A 83 11.40 0.11 6.64
CA VAL A 83 11.99 0.94 7.70
C VAL A 83 12.27 0.09 8.94
N GLU A 84 13.23 0.54 9.74
CA GLU A 84 13.47 -0.04 11.05
C GLU A 84 12.33 0.36 12.01
N THR A 85 11.88 -0.61 12.80
CA THR A 85 10.76 -0.43 13.73
C THR A 85 11.10 -0.93 15.13
N ALA A 86 10.47 -0.34 16.13
CA ALA A 86 10.50 -0.79 17.52
C ALA A 86 9.07 -0.98 18.03
N GLY A 87 8.76 -2.14 18.60
CA GLY A 87 7.45 -2.44 19.16
C GLY A 87 7.37 -2.10 20.65
N GLU A 88 6.27 -1.49 21.07
CA GLU A 88 5.94 -1.18 22.46
C GLU A 88 4.54 -1.68 22.80
N PHE A 89 4.38 -2.30 23.97
CA PHE A 89 3.07 -2.68 24.51
C PHE A 89 2.54 -1.53 25.36
N VAL A 90 1.35 -1.04 25.02
CA VAL A 90 0.65 0.04 25.73
C VAL A 90 -0.65 -0.48 26.34
N GLU A 91 -1.30 0.33 27.18
CA GLU A 91 -2.49 -0.09 27.93
C GLU A 91 -3.64 -0.56 27.02
N ASP A 92 -3.81 0.06 25.85
CA ASP A 92 -4.91 -0.19 24.91
C ASP A 92 -4.50 -0.91 23.61
N GLY A 93 -3.27 -1.44 23.54
CA GLY A 93 -2.81 -2.15 22.36
C GLY A 93 -1.29 -2.24 22.21
N THR A 94 -0.82 -2.12 20.98
CA THR A 94 0.61 -2.09 20.66
C THR A 94 0.92 -0.92 19.75
N GLU A 95 2.07 -0.30 19.97
CA GLU A 95 2.61 0.76 19.13
C GLU A 95 3.84 0.25 18.39
N THR A 96 3.92 0.53 17.09
CA THR A 96 5.08 0.21 16.25
C THR A 96 5.73 1.52 15.84
N HIS A 97 6.81 1.89 16.53
CA HIS A 97 7.52 3.15 16.34
C HIS A 97 8.54 3.08 15.22
N PHE A 98 8.68 4.17 14.47
CA PHE A 98 9.67 4.37 13.42
C PHE A 98 9.87 5.88 13.17
N SER A 99 10.78 6.23 12.27
CA SER A 99 11.05 7.64 11.94
C SER A 99 11.02 7.89 10.44
N ILE A 100 10.49 9.05 10.04
CA ILE A 100 10.58 9.58 8.68
C ILE A 100 11.36 10.90 8.76
N GLY A 101 12.64 10.87 8.37
CA GLY A 101 13.52 12.03 8.55
C GLY A 101 13.68 12.38 10.02
N LYS A 102 13.18 13.56 10.42
CA LYS A 102 13.19 14.03 11.81
C LYS A 102 11.88 13.78 12.58
N HIS A 103 10.86 13.26 11.90
CA HIS A 103 9.52 13.07 12.44
C HIS A 103 9.42 11.73 13.16
N ASN A 104 8.79 11.75 14.33
CA ASN A 104 8.50 10.55 15.09
C ASN A 104 7.15 10.01 14.64
N CYS A 105 7.13 8.75 14.22
CA CYS A 105 5.95 8.10 13.73
C CYS A 105 5.70 6.83 14.54
N TYR A 106 4.43 6.49 14.70
CA TYR A 106 4.07 5.17 15.19
C TYR A 106 2.75 4.72 14.60
N ILE A 107 2.63 3.41 14.41
CA ILE A 107 1.36 2.78 14.09
C ILE A 107 0.80 2.18 15.36
N LYS A 108 -0.36 2.66 15.76
CA LYS A 108 -1.10 2.13 16.91
C LYS A 108 -2.07 1.05 16.44
N ALA A 109 -1.95 -0.12 17.02
CA ALA A 109 -2.82 -1.26 16.78
C ALA A 109 -3.77 -1.45 17.97
N ILE A 110 -5.06 -1.25 17.75
CA ILE A 110 -6.11 -1.39 18.78
C ILE A 110 -7.03 -2.54 18.39
N SER A 111 -7.32 -3.42 19.35
CA SER A 111 -8.35 -4.44 19.16
C SER A 111 -9.72 -3.76 19.04
N SER A 112 -10.45 -4.01 17.95
CA SER A 112 -11.81 -3.47 17.77
C SER A 112 -12.83 -4.00 18.80
N GLY A 113 -12.45 -4.95 19.66
CA GLY A 113 -13.33 -5.62 20.62
C GLY A 113 -14.42 -6.50 19.98
N LYS A 114 -14.58 -6.43 18.66
CA LYS A 114 -15.53 -7.22 17.87
C LYS A 114 -14.79 -8.27 17.08
N ARG A 115 -15.18 -9.53 17.32
CA ARG A 115 -14.58 -10.73 16.71
C ARG A 115 -14.53 -10.71 15.16
N ARG A 116 -15.32 -9.86 14.49
CA ARG A 116 -15.39 -9.74 13.02
C ARG A 116 -14.68 -8.52 12.44
N GLU A 117 -14.41 -7.47 13.23
CA GLU A 117 -13.84 -6.21 12.71
C GLU A 117 -12.31 -6.17 12.80
N GLY A 118 -11.69 -7.10 13.54
CA GLY A 118 -10.24 -7.31 13.53
C GLY A 118 -9.45 -6.27 14.34
N ILE A 119 -8.17 -6.12 14.01
CA ILE A 119 -7.28 -5.12 14.61
C ILE A 119 -7.33 -3.87 13.73
N LEU A 120 -7.57 -2.72 14.37
CA LEU A 120 -7.53 -1.42 13.71
C LEU A 120 -6.12 -0.85 13.84
N HIS A 121 -5.57 -0.37 12.72
CA HIS A 121 -4.26 0.27 12.68
C HIS A 121 -4.43 1.75 12.34
N MET A 122 -3.83 2.62 13.14
CA MET A 122 -3.84 4.07 12.93
C MET A 122 -2.40 4.55 12.85
N LEU A 123 -2.08 5.38 11.86
CA LEU A 123 -0.77 6.02 11.76
C LEU A 123 -0.83 7.36 12.48
N ILE A 124 0.11 7.59 13.39
CA ILE A 124 0.32 8.86 14.07
C ILE A 124 1.69 9.39 13.66
N VAL A 125 1.75 10.67 13.29
CA VAL A 125 2.99 11.41 13.00
C VAL A 125 2.98 12.71 13.78
N ASP A 126 3.99 12.93 14.62
CA ASP A 126 4.11 14.09 15.52
C ASP A 126 2.79 14.40 16.26
N ASP A 127 2.20 13.38 16.89
CA ASP A 127 0.92 13.43 17.61
C ASP A 127 -0.34 13.70 16.75
N GLY A 128 -0.19 13.80 15.43
CA GLY A 128 -1.29 13.93 14.47
C GLY A 128 -1.66 12.61 13.81
N GLU A 129 -2.95 12.24 13.84
CA GLU A 129 -3.46 11.07 13.13
C GLU A 129 -3.50 11.31 11.62
N ILE A 130 -3.02 10.33 10.85
CA ILE A 130 -3.06 10.31 9.40
C ILE A 130 -4.18 9.37 8.92
N PRO A 131 -5.12 9.83 8.09
CA PRO A 131 -6.19 9.00 7.59
C PRO A 131 -5.67 7.92 6.63
N GLU A 132 -6.21 6.72 6.76
CA GLU A 132 -5.92 5.62 5.82
C GLU A 132 -6.48 5.93 4.44
N VAL A 133 -5.72 5.57 3.40
CA VAL A 133 -6.15 5.60 2.02
C VAL A 133 -6.64 4.20 1.62
N LEU A 134 -7.89 4.13 1.18
CA LEU A 134 -8.44 2.91 0.56
C LEU A 134 -7.91 2.81 -0.88
N GLU A 135 -7.20 1.71 -1.18
CA GLU A 135 -6.75 1.35 -2.53
C GLU A 135 -7.84 0.67 -3.38
#